data_AF-A0A7Y6M307-F1
#
_entry.id   AF-A0A7Y6M307-F1
#
_cell.length_a   1.000
_cell.length_b   1.000
_cell.length_c   1.000
_cell.angle_alpha   90.00
_cell.angle_beta   90.00
_cell.angle_gamma   90.00
#
_symmetry.space_group_name_H-M   'P 1'
#
loop_
_entity.id
_entity.type
_entity.pdbx_description
1 polymer ?
#
loop_
_entity_poly.entity_id
_entity_poly.type
_entity_poly.pdbx_seq_one_letter_code
_entity_poly.pdbx_strand_id
1 'polypeptide(L)'
;MNKRLPLILTLLAAVLTGTFAGTLLTSSPQPSFWAKLRYGASMSDGQYLFDSVADIVPGASDSGAFKAAAALVQGTVVDIEPGIAYASDDGDSGAPVVPYDSQDAAMRYAGLVVRVDKVLAGRLGQGYTDGKIRIRVEQPATTTLAELKESIGTAGTGLMFVHNLAERQQLLGRPVTDPAQLTYARTVYTPIGEGLFVEESAGGPVVAPLMDARRAAQLLGYTYLSEDSEAEPSPTPTCDDLDPCFTPTSKPSATATSVPAGGTEPASTTPPSLTALRSTLLAAACAEGTSADSTSC
;
A
#
# COMPACT_ATOMS: atom_id res chain seq x y z
N MET A 1 43.78 -2.58 57.99
CA MET A 1 45.20 -2.96 57.94
C MET A 1 45.54 -3.44 56.54
N ASN A 2 46.35 -2.61 55.86
CA ASN A 2 47.29 -2.87 54.75
C ASN A 2 47.21 -4.18 53.96
N LYS A 3 47.04 -4.05 52.64
CA LYS A 3 48.05 -4.45 51.64
C LYS A 3 47.82 -3.73 50.31
N ARG A 4 48.73 -2.80 50.01
CA ARG A 4 49.01 -2.28 48.67
C ARG A 4 49.84 -3.34 47.92
N LEU A 5 49.63 -3.50 46.62
CA LEU A 5 50.68 -3.93 45.69
C LEU A 5 50.57 -3.09 44.40
N PRO A 6 51.56 -2.23 44.09
CA PRO A 6 51.73 -1.56 42.81
C PRO A 6 52.78 -2.28 41.94
N LEU A 7 53.05 -1.71 40.74
CA LEU A 7 54.21 -1.96 39.84
C LEU A 7 54.09 -3.23 38.98
N ILE A 8 54.16 -3.24 37.63
CA ILE A 8 55.16 -2.73 36.65
C ILE A 8 54.43 -2.76 35.27
N LEU A 9 54.24 -1.70 34.49
CA LEU A 9 55.14 -0.93 33.61
C LEU A 9 56.03 -1.77 32.65
N THR A 10 55.51 -2.19 31.49
CA THR A 10 56.36 -2.27 30.28
C THR A 10 55.58 -1.84 29.03
N LEU A 11 55.91 -0.62 28.63
CA LEU A 11 55.70 0.00 27.33
C LEU A 11 56.52 -0.80 26.29
N LEU A 12 55.90 -1.32 25.23
CA LEU A 12 56.63 -1.54 23.98
C LEU A 12 55.73 -1.16 22.80
N ALA A 13 56.07 -0.02 22.21
CA ALA A 13 55.50 0.50 21.00
C ALA A 13 55.97 -0.34 19.80
N ALA A 14 55.03 -0.84 19.02
CA ALA A 14 55.24 -1.19 17.63
C ALA A 14 54.15 -0.49 16.81
N VAL A 15 54.34 0.81 16.58
CA VAL A 15 53.55 1.60 15.65
C VAL A 15 54.00 1.22 14.24
N LEU A 16 53.44 0.14 13.70
CA LEU A 16 53.41 -0.10 12.27
C LEU A 16 52.33 0.80 11.68
N THR A 17 52.72 1.98 11.22
CA THR A 17 51.94 2.79 10.28
C THR A 17 51.88 2.05 8.94
N GLY A 18 51.07 1.00 8.89
CA GLY A 18 50.56 0.48 7.63
C GLY A 18 49.52 1.48 7.13
N THR A 19 49.88 2.26 6.12
CA THR A 19 48.93 3.00 5.29
C THR A 19 48.04 1.99 4.57
N PHE A 20 47.00 1.51 5.26
CA PHE A 20 45.82 0.97 4.60
C PHE A 20 45.20 2.14 3.84
N ALA A 21 45.57 2.27 2.57
CA ALA A 21 44.70 2.83 1.56
C ALA A 21 43.49 1.91 1.48
N GLY A 22 42.58 2.05 2.44
CA GLY A 22 41.26 1.50 2.35
C GLY A 22 40.61 2.16 1.15
N THR A 23 40.62 1.47 0.01
CA THR A 23 39.56 1.61 -0.97
C THR A 23 38.26 1.48 -0.18
N LEU A 24 37.68 2.62 0.18
CA LEU A 24 36.28 2.73 0.53
C LEU A 24 35.56 2.20 -0.70
N LEU A 25 35.26 0.91 -0.68
CA LEU A 25 34.27 0.32 -1.55
C LEU A 25 33.00 1.10 -1.22
N THR A 26 32.72 2.11 -2.02
CA THR A 26 31.44 2.79 -2.03
C THR A 26 30.44 1.74 -2.50
N SER A 27 29.96 0.91 -1.58
CA SER A 27 28.82 0.05 -1.84
C SER A 27 27.72 0.99 -2.28
N SER A 28 27.24 0.84 -3.51
CA SER A 28 26.04 1.51 -3.98
C SER A 28 24.97 1.36 -2.90
N PRO A 29 24.28 2.45 -2.48
CA PRO A 29 23.24 2.36 -1.47
C PRO A 29 22.26 1.25 -1.86
N GLN A 30 22.10 0.25 -0.99
CA GLN A 30 21.11 -0.80 -1.22
C GLN A 30 19.73 -0.15 -1.18
N PRO A 31 18.84 -0.45 -2.15
CA PRO A 31 17.49 0.09 -2.13
C PRO A 31 16.75 -0.37 -0.87
N SER A 32 15.93 0.52 -0.31
CA SER A 32 15.07 0.20 0.83
C SER A 32 14.07 -0.90 0.49
N PHE A 33 13.47 -1.51 1.51
CA PHE A 33 12.40 -2.49 1.35
C PHE A 33 11.28 -1.96 0.44
N TRP A 34 10.85 -0.72 0.68
CA TRP A 34 9.78 -0.11 -0.09
C TRP A 34 10.20 0.21 -1.52
N ALA A 35 11.44 0.66 -1.76
CA ALA A 35 11.96 0.85 -3.10
C ALA A 35 12.01 -0.45 -3.91
N LYS A 36 12.25 -1.59 -3.23
CA LYS A 36 12.20 -2.92 -3.84
C LYS A 36 10.78 -3.46 -4.05
N LEU A 37 9.80 -3.01 -3.26
CA LEU A 37 8.41 -3.46 -3.33
C LEU A 37 7.58 -2.65 -4.33
N ARG A 38 7.90 -1.38 -4.57
CA ARG A 38 7.20 -0.52 -5.51
C ARG A 38 7.37 -0.99 -6.96
N TYR A 39 6.30 -0.90 -7.74
CA TYR A 39 6.33 -1.18 -9.18
C TYR A 39 6.94 0.02 -9.91
N GLY A 40 8.22 -0.09 -10.31
CA GLY A 40 8.92 0.91 -11.13
C GLY A 40 9.61 2.02 -10.33
N ALA A 41 10.94 2.15 -10.48
CA ALA A 41 11.76 3.17 -9.82
C ALA A 41 11.48 4.62 -10.26
N SER A 42 10.64 4.81 -11.28
CA SER A 42 10.27 6.11 -11.87
C SER A 42 8.80 6.49 -11.66
N MET A 43 8.01 5.65 -10.98
CA MET A 43 6.64 6.02 -10.63
C MET A 43 6.71 7.01 -9.47
N SER A 44 6.04 8.16 -9.61
CA SER A 44 5.82 9.10 -8.50
C SER A 44 5.12 8.38 -7.34
N ASP A 45 4.90 9.03 -6.19
CA ASP A 45 4.19 8.48 -5.02
C ASP A 45 2.71 8.10 -5.29
N GLY A 46 2.36 7.78 -6.55
CA GLY A 46 1.01 7.55 -7.05
C GLY A 46 0.19 8.82 -7.10
N GLN A 47 -0.97 8.69 -7.73
CA GLN A 47 -2.12 9.49 -7.33
C GLN A 47 -2.89 8.69 -6.29
N TYR A 48 -3.36 9.37 -5.25
CA TYR A 48 -4.31 8.76 -4.33
C TYR A 48 -5.56 8.34 -5.09
N LEU A 49 -6.05 7.14 -4.78
CA LEU A 49 -7.28 6.64 -5.37
C LEU A 49 -8.54 7.26 -4.75
N PHE A 50 -8.38 8.13 -3.76
CA PHE A 50 -9.44 8.75 -2.97
C PHE A 50 -9.26 10.28 -2.95
N ASP A 51 -10.38 10.99 -2.87
CA ASP A 51 -10.40 12.47 -2.82
C ASP A 51 -9.97 12.99 -1.44
N SER A 52 -10.23 12.22 -0.38
CA SER A 52 -9.91 12.55 1.00
C SER A 52 -9.57 11.31 1.80
N VAL A 53 -8.60 11.41 2.72
CA VAL A 53 -8.29 10.30 3.62
C VAL A 53 -9.47 9.97 4.54
N ALA A 54 -10.36 10.93 4.79
CA ALA A 54 -11.59 10.70 5.55
C ALA A 54 -12.48 9.62 4.91
N ASP A 55 -12.45 9.48 3.59
CA ASP A 55 -13.29 8.54 2.83
C ASP A 55 -12.91 7.07 3.08
N ILE A 56 -11.69 6.83 3.55
CA ILE A 56 -11.18 5.48 3.82
C ILE A 56 -11.05 5.19 5.32
N VAL A 57 -11.36 6.16 6.19
CA VAL A 57 -11.36 5.99 7.65
C VAL A 57 -12.44 5.00 8.07
N PRO A 58 -12.18 4.10 9.04
CA PRO A 58 -13.21 3.19 9.54
C PRO A 58 -14.46 3.93 10.00
N GLY A 59 -15.63 3.45 9.55
CA GLY A 59 -16.93 4.03 9.85
C GLY A 59 -17.39 5.12 8.88
N ALA A 60 -16.50 5.63 8.03
CA ALA A 60 -16.88 6.58 7.00
C ALA A 60 -17.98 6.02 6.10
N SER A 61 -18.86 6.92 5.66
CA SER A 61 -19.86 6.58 4.65
C SER A 61 -19.18 6.15 3.35
N ASP A 62 -19.84 5.26 2.61
CA ASP A 62 -19.33 4.84 1.30
C ASP A 62 -19.13 6.06 0.39
N SER A 63 -17.88 6.31 -0.03
CA SER A 63 -17.52 7.42 -0.93
C SER A 63 -17.31 6.87 -2.33
N GLY A 64 -18.31 7.09 -3.20
CA GLY A 64 -18.29 6.60 -4.58
C GLY A 64 -18.10 5.09 -4.66
N ALA A 65 -16.94 4.67 -5.19
CA ALA A 65 -16.59 3.26 -5.35
C ALA A 65 -15.76 2.68 -4.19
N PHE A 66 -15.39 3.49 -3.20
CA PHE A 66 -14.57 3.04 -2.07
C PHE A 66 -15.44 2.65 -0.87
N LYS A 67 -15.20 1.44 -0.40
CA LYS A 67 -15.59 1.01 0.94
C LYS A 67 -14.50 1.38 1.93
N ALA A 68 -14.90 1.98 3.04
CA ALA A 68 -14.05 2.31 4.17
C ALA A 68 -13.21 1.11 4.64
N ALA A 69 -12.06 1.40 5.25
CA ALA A 69 -11.27 0.38 5.92
C ALA A 69 -12.02 -0.21 7.12
N ALA A 70 -11.72 -1.46 7.46
CA ALA A 70 -12.22 -2.04 8.70
C ALA A 70 -11.44 -1.50 9.91
N ALA A 71 -10.14 -1.23 9.73
CA ALA A 71 -9.29 -0.67 10.76
C ALA A 71 -8.23 0.29 10.18
N LEU A 72 -7.83 1.25 11.01
CA LEU A 72 -6.57 1.99 10.88
C LEU A 72 -5.61 1.46 11.93
N VAL A 73 -4.49 0.89 11.50
CA VAL A 73 -3.47 0.35 12.40
C VAL A 73 -2.16 1.12 12.30
N GLN A 74 -1.52 1.32 13.43
CA GLN A 74 -0.09 1.61 13.51
C GLN A 74 0.64 0.29 13.77
N GLY A 75 1.61 -0.02 12.92
CA GLY A 75 2.35 -1.28 13.05
C GLY A 75 3.74 -1.23 12.45
N THR A 76 4.56 -2.18 12.89
CA THR A 76 5.94 -2.35 12.45
C THR A 76 6.03 -3.57 11.54
N VAL A 77 6.65 -3.41 10.37
CA VAL A 77 6.93 -4.53 9.47
C VAL A 77 8.04 -5.37 10.08
N VAL A 78 7.80 -6.67 10.25
CA VAL A 78 8.74 -7.58 10.93
C VAL A 78 9.16 -8.78 10.09
N ASP A 79 8.40 -9.13 9.06
CA ASP A 79 8.75 -10.18 8.11
C ASP A 79 7.99 -10.02 6.80
N ILE A 80 8.39 -10.79 5.79
CA ILE A 80 7.64 -11.04 4.57
C ILE A 80 7.65 -12.53 4.29
N GLU A 81 6.45 -13.09 4.06
CA GLU A 81 6.21 -14.52 3.89
C GLU A 81 5.64 -14.80 2.48
N PRO A 82 5.83 -16.01 1.92
CA PRO A 82 5.10 -16.44 0.73
C PRO A 82 3.59 -16.35 1.00
N GLY A 83 2.83 -15.83 0.03
CA GLY A 83 1.37 -15.79 0.10
C GLY A 83 0.74 -16.71 -0.95
N ILE A 84 0.15 -16.11 -1.98
CA ILE A 84 -0.54 -16.83 -3.04
C ILE A 84 0.04 -16.44 -4.41
N ALA A 85 0.05 -17.37 -5.35
CA ALA A 85 0.50 -17.12 -6.71
C ALA A 85 -0.50 -17.65 -7.74
N TYR A 86 -0.54 -16.98 -8.89
CA TYR A 86 -1.48 -17.24 -9.97
C TYR A 86 -0.74 -17.45 -11.28
N ALA A 87 -1.28 -18.35 -12.13
CA ALA A 87 -0.70 -18.64 -13.43
C ALA A 87 -0.93 -17.55 -14.49
N SER A 88 -1.66 -16.49 -14.16
CA SER A 88 -1.99 -15.37 -15.06
C SER A 88 -1.90 -14.05 -14.30
N ASP A 89 -1.57 -12.99 -15.04
CA ASP A 89 -1.55 -11.59 -14.63
C ASP A 89 -2.91 -10.89 -14.83
N ASP A 90 -3.95 -11.56 -15.32
CA ASP A 90 -5.29 -10.98 -15.44
C ASP A 90 -5.98 -10.92 -14.07
N GLY A 91 -6.34 -9.72 -13.64
CA GLY A 91 -6.78 -9.42 -12.26
C GLY A 91 -8.24 -9.76 -11.95
N ASP A 92 -8.95 -10.33 -12.91
CA ASP A 92 -10.38 -10.62 -12.82
C ASP A 92 -10.71 -12.13 -12.80
N SER A 93 -9.77 -13.02 -13.09
CA SER A 93 -10.15 -14.16 -13.93
C SER A 93 -9.72 -15.51 -13.40
N GLY A 94 -10.31 -15.97 -12.29
CA GLY A 94 -10.39 -17.40 -11.95
C GLY A 94 -9.09 -18.19 -12.12
N ALA A 95 -7.94 -17.53 -12.01
CA ALA A 95 -6.68 -18.06 -12.47
C ALA A 95 -6.30 -19.20 -11.53
N PRO A 96 -5.77 -20.31 -12.06
CA PRO A 96 -5.39 -21.41 -11.20
C PRO A 96 -4.30 -20.95 -10.24
N VAL A 97 -4.49 -21.29 -8.97
CA VAL A 97 -3.48 -21.10 -7.94
C VAL A 97 -2.35 -22.08 -8.22
N VAL A 98 -1.13 -21.56 -8.29
CA VAL A 98 0.09 -22.36 -8.51
C VAL A 98 1.01 -22.23 -7.30
N PRO A 99 1.99 -23.15 -7.13
CA PRO A 99 3.00 -22.98 -6.09
C PRO A 99 3.71 -21.63 -6.21
N TYR A 100 3.98 -20.99 -5.07
CA TYR A 100 4.49 -19.61 -5.01
C TYR A 100 5.79 -19.41 -5.81
N ASP A 101 6.72 -20.36 -5.66
CA ASP A 101 8.03 -20.33 -6.32
C ASP A 101 8.03 -21.01 -7.70
N SER A 102 6.86 -21.37 -8.25
CA SER A 102 6.79 -21.97 -9.57
C SER A 102 7.21 -20.99 -10.66
N GLN A 103 7.80 -21.50 -11.74
CA GLN A 103 8.03 -20.72 -12.97
C GLN A 103 6.71 -20.36 -13.66
N ASP A 104 5.65 -21.13 -13.41
CA ASP A 104 4.31 -20.87 -13.94
C ASP A 104 3.62 -19.69 -13.23
N ALA A 105 4.15 -19.20 -12.11
CA ALA A 105 3.57 -18.06 -11.42
C ALA A 105 3.87 -16.76 -12.18
N ALA A 106 2.86 -16.30 -12.92
CA ALA A 106 2.85 -15.00 -13.58
C ALA A 106 2.68 -13.86 -12.57
N MET A 107 1.91 -14.09 -11.51
CA MET A 107 1.69 -13.11 -10.44
C MET A 107 1.89 -13.74 -9.07
N ARG A 108 2.54 -12.99 -8.16
CA ARG A 108 2.81 -13.39 -6.78
C ARG A 108 2.34 -12.32 -5.82
N TYR A 109 1.62 -12.74 -4.79
CA TYR A 109 1.24 -11.91 -3.66
C TYR A 109 1.91 -12.42 -2.40
N ALA A 110 2.83 -11.65 -1.86
CA ALA A 110 3.47 -11.93 -0.59
C ALA A 110 2.57 -11.50 0.58
N GLY A 111 2.81 -12.10 1.74
CA GLY A 111 2.24 -11.66 3.02
C GLY A 111 3.24 -10.79 3.77
N LEU A 112 3.03 -9.49 3.79
CA LEU A 112 3.77 -8.56 4.63
C LEU A 112 3.33 -8.73 6.08
N VAL A 113 4.22 -9.24 6.93
CA VAL A 113 3.91 -9.50 8.33
C VAL A 113 4.13 -8.22 9.13
N VAL A 114 3.04 -7.70 9.68
CA VAL A 114 3.02 -6.48 10.47
C VAL A 114 2.69 -6.83 11.90
N ARG A 115 3.59 -6.50 12.83
CA ARG A 115 3.25 -6.45 14.26
C ARG A 115 2.40 -5.22 14.50
N VAL A 116 1.18 -5.42 14.98
CA VAL A 116 0.25 -4.35 15.30
C VAL A 116 0.67 -3.74 16.64
N ASP A 117 1.14 -2.49 16.59
CA ASP A 117 1.54 -1.77 17.80
C ASP A 117 0.33 -1.06 18.44
N LYS A 118 -0.57 -0.49 17.62
CA LYS A 118 -1.85 0.09 18.07
C LYS A 118 -2.91 -0.01 16.97
N VAL A 119 -4.14 -0.36 17.33
CA VAL A 119 -5.32 -0.09 16.48
C VAL A 119 -5.79 1.31 16.83
N LEU A 120 -5.76 2.24 15.87
CA LEU A 120 -6.13 3.64 16.09
C LEU A 120 -7.63 3.87 15.89
N ALA A 121 -8.24 3.18 14.93
CA ALA A 121 -9.66 3.27 14.64
C ALA A 121 -10.21 1.94 14.10
N GLY A 122 -11.50 1.72 14.27
CA GLY A 122 -12.20 0.53 13.78
C GLY A 122 -11.80 -0.75 14.51
N ARG A 123 -11.84 -1.88 13.80
CA ARG A 123 -11.51 -3.20 14.37
C ARG A 123 -10.85 -4.12 13.35
N LEU A 124 -9.88 -4.90 13.84
CA LEU A 124 -9.31 -6.00 13.08
C LEU A 124 -10.26 -7.22 13.15
N GLY A 125 -10.50 -7.83 12.00
CA GLY A 125 -11.36 -9.00 11.85
C GLY A 125 -10.57 -10.30 11.83
N GLN A 126 -10.97 -11.22 10.96
CA GLN A 126 -10.26 -12.49 10.79
C GLN A 126 -8.80 -12.28 10.35
N GLY A 127 -7.93 -13.22 10.71
CA GLY A 127 -6.50 -13.18 10.34
C GLY A 127 -5.62 -12.30 11.24
N TYR A 128 -6.18 -11.63 12.26
CA TYR A 128 -5.38 -11.02 13.33
C TYR A 128 -5.06 -12.07 14.40
N THR A 129 -3.80 -12.45 14.51
CA THR A 129 -3.33 -13.53 15.40
C THR A 129 -1.99 -13.16 16.00
N ASP A 130 -1.81 -13.42 17.30
CA ASP A 130 -0.54 -13.20 18.02
C ASP A 130 0.02 -11.77 17.87
N GLY A 131 -0.87 -10.77 17.86
CA GLY A 131 -0.49 -9.37 17.69
C GLY A 131 0.01 -9.02 16.28
N LYS A 132 -0.27 -9.86 15.28
CA LYS A 132 0.19 -9.67 13.89
C LYS A 132 -0.95 -9.77 12.89
N ILE A 133 -0.81 -9.02 11.81
CA ILE A 133 -1.59 -9.18 10.58
C ILE A 133 -0.65 -9.49 9.41
N ARG A 134 -1.20 -10.09 8.36
CA ARG A 134 -0.52 -10.27 7.07
C ARG A 134 -1.19 -9.35 6.06
N ILE A 135 -0.48 -8.37 5.55
CA ILE A 135 -0.99 -7.51 4.48
C ILE A 135 -0.56 -8.14 3.15
N ARG A 136 -1.53 -8.41 2.28
CA ARG A 136 -1.28 -8.87 0.93
C ARG A 136 -0.63 -7.74 0.14
N VAL A 137 0.56 -7.99 -0.39
CA VAL A 137 1.30 -7.07 -1.26
C VAL A 137 1.73 -7.80 -2.52
N GLU A 138 1.72 -7.15 -3.67
CA GLU A 138 2.25 -7.74 -4.89
C GLU A 138 3.78 -7.81 -4.79
N GLN A 139 4.37 -8.95 -5.15
CA GLN A 139 5.81 -9.08 -5.27
C GLN A 139 6.20 -8.70 -6.71
N PRO A 140 7.04 -7.67 -6.91
CA PRO A 140 7.52 -7.31 -8.24
C PRO A 140 8.27 -8.46 -8.91
N ALA A 141 8.08 -8.65 -10.22
CA ALA A 141 8.77 -9.69 -10.97
C ALA A 141 10.30 -9.53 -10.97
N THR A 142 10.79 -8.30 -10.75
CA THR A 142 12.20 -7.94 -10.70
C THR A 142 12.85 -8.18 -9.34
N THR A 143 12.10 -8.58 -8.32
CA THR A 143 12.61 -8.75 -6.96
C THR A 143 12.14 -10.07 -6.36
N THR A 144 13.08 -10.85 -5.86
CA THR A 144 12.80 -12.12 -5.19
C THR A 144 12.31 -11.89 -3.76
N LEU A 145 11.56 -12.86 -3.23
CA LEU A 145 11.13 -12.83 -1.82
C LEU A 145 12.33 -12.79 -0.86
N ALA A 146 13.44 -13.45 -1.21
CA ALA A 146 14.67 -13.43 -0.43
C ALA A 146 15.27 -12.02 -0.36
N GLU A 147 15.37 -11.30 -1.48
CA GLU A 147 15.87 -9.91 -1.51
C GLU A 147 14.99 -8.95 -0.72
N LEU A 148 13.66 -9.15 -0.73
CA LEU A 148 12.73 -8.40 0.11
C LEU A 148 12.98 -8.70 1.59
N LYS A 149 13.09 -9.98 1.96
CA LYS A 149 13.36 -10.42 3.34
C LYS A 149 14.69 -9.87 3.86
N GLU A 150 15.74 -9.84 3.04
CA GLU A 150 17.03 -9.24 3.39
C GLU A 150 16.92 -7.72 3.67
N SER A 151 16.02 -7.03 2.97
CA SER A 151 15.80 -5.59 3.17
C SER A 151 14.80 -5.24 4.26
N ILE A 152 14.17 -6.22 4.92
CA ILE A 152 13.04 -6.00 5.85
C ILE A 152 13.39 -5.05 7.00
N GLY A 153 14.65 -5.01 7.43
CA GLY A 153 15.12 -4.10 8.48
C GLY A 153 14.99 -2.62 8.12
N THR A 154 14.77 -2.30 6.85
CA THR A 154 14.52 -0.92 6.35
C THR A 154 13.05 -0.61 6.15
N ALA A 155 12.13 -1.55 6.40
CA ALA A 155 10.70 -1.36 6.19
C ALA A 155 10.05 -0.47 7.27
N GLY A 156 10.56 -0.51 8.51
CA GLY A 156 10.16 0.40 9.58
C GLY A 156 8.70 0.25 10.07
N THR A 157 8.12 1.36 10.50
CA THR A 157 6.78 1.46 11.09
C THR A 157 5.91 2.36 10.21
N GLY A 158 4.63 2.02 10.09
CA GLY A 158 3.67 2.76 9.27
C GLY A 158 2.27 2.82 9.85
N LEU A 159 1.43 3.64 9.22
CA LEU A 159 -0.02 3.65 9.38
C LEU A 159 -0.66 2.94 8.18
N MET A 160 -1.64 2.09 8.45
CA MET A 160 -2.17 1.16 7.45
C MET A 160 -3.69 1.10 7.56
N PHE A 161 -4.37 1.47 6.48
CA PHE A 161 -5.81 1.28 6.33
C PHE A 161 -6.05 -0.12 5.80
N VAL A 162 -6.65 -0.99 6.61
CA VAL A 162 -6.73 -2.41 6.30
C VAL A 162 -8.14 -2.95 6.40
N HIS A 163 -8.42 -3.96 5.58
CA HIS A 163 -9.63 -4.77 5.65
C HIS A 163 -9.25 -6.22 5.37
N ASN A 164 -9.78 -7.18 6.15
CA ASN A 164 -9.59 -8.60 5.83
C ASN A 164 -10.08 -8.88 4.40
N LEU A 165 -9.31 -9.64 3.63
CA LEU A 165 -9.60 -9.81 2.21
C LEU A 165 -10.92 -10.54 1.97
N ALA A 166 -11.21 -11.61 2.72
CA ALA A 166 -12.47 -12.34 2.59
C ALA A 166 -13.69 -11.49 2.96
N GLU A 167 -13.60 -10.75 4.08
CA GLU A 167 -14.65 -9.84 4.55
C GLU A 167 -14.90 -8.71 3.51
N ARG A 168 -13.83 -8.15 2.95
CA ARG A 168 -13.95 -7.11 1.91
C ARG A 168 -14.60 -7.65 0.65
N GLN A 169 -14.18 -8.81 0.17
CA GLN A 169 -14.75 -9.43 -1.02
C GLN A 169 -16.26 -9.70 -0.84
N GLN A 170 -16.67 -10.12 0.36
CA GLN A 170 -18.09 -10.23 0.69
C GLN A 170 -18.80 -8.87 0.67
N LEU A 171 -18.22 -7.82 1.27
CA LEU A 171 -18.78 -6.47 1.30
C LEU A 171 -18.97 -5.87 -0.11
N LEU A 172 -18.08 -6.22 -1.05
CA LEU A 172 -18.14 -5.79 -2.44
C LEU A 172 -19.10 -6.64 -3.31
N GLY A 173 -19.78 -7.63 -2.73
CA GLY A 173 -20.65 -8.54 -3.47
C GLY A 173 -19.90 -9.52 -4.39
N ARG A 174 -18.62 -9.78 -4.10
CA ARG A 174 -17.72 -10.66 -4.86
C ARG A 174 -17.13 -11.78 -3.99
N PRO A 175 -17.97 -12.62 -3.33
CA PRO A 175 -17.47 -13.60 -2.37
C PRO A 175 -16.47 -14.57 -3.02
N VAL A 176 -15.40 -14.89 -2.30
CA VAL A 176 -14.38 -15.85 -2.76
C VAL A 176 -14.97 -17.27 -2.68
N THR A 177 -15.14 -17.92 -3.83
CA THR A 177 -15.75 -19.25 -3.94
C THR A 177 -14.75 -20.39 -3.97
N ASP A 178 -13.52 -20.14 -4.42
CA ASP A 178 -12.46 -21.16 -4.43
C ASP A 178 -11.97 -21.45 -2.99
N PRO A 179 -11.93 -22.71 -2.53
CA PRO A 179 -11.54 -23.03 -1.15
C PRO A 179 -10.10 -22.65 -0.79
N ALA A 180 -9.15 -22.75 -1.73
CA ALA A 180 -7.75 -22.42 -1.47
C ALA A 180 -7.59 -20.90 -1.35
N GLN A 181 -8.18 -20.15 -2.28
CA GLN A 181 -8.23 -18.69 -2.21
C GLN A 181 -8.99 -18.20 -0.97
N LEU A 182 -10.10 -18.84 -0.58
CA LEU A 182 -10.86 -18.46 0.60
C LEU A 182 -10.04 -18.67 1.88
N THR A 183 -9.31 -19.78 1.97
CA THR A 183 -8.41 -20.05 3.10
C THR A 183 -7.35 -18.97 3.23
N TYR A 184 -6.72 -18.59 2.10
CA TYR A 184 -5.77 -17.49 2.07
C TYR A 184 -6.42 -16.13 2.39
N ALA A 185 -7.57 -15.81 1.79
CA ALA A 185 -8.24 -14.53 1.97
C ALA A 185 -8.71 -14.29 3.41
N ARG A 186 -8.94 -15.35 4.19
CA ARG A 186 -9.26 -15.24 5.63
C ARG A 186 -8.06 -14.90 6.50
N THR A 187 -6.82 -15.15 6.04
CA THR A 187 -5.60 -14.91 6.82
C THR A 187 -4.92 -13.59 6.48
N VAL A 188 -5.28 -12.96 5.36
CA VAL A 188 -4.65 -11.72 4.89
C VAL A 188 -5.59 -10.53 4.86
N TYR A 189 -4.99 -9.35 4.99
CA TYR A 189 -5.60 -8.05 4.86
C TYR A 189 -5.19 -7.42 3.54
N THR A 190 -6.04 -6.59 2.97
CA THR A 190 -5.70 -5.73 1.83
C THR A 190 -5.59 -4.29 2.29
N PRO A 191 -4.58 -3.53 1.83
CA PRO A 191 -4.52 -2.09 2.09
C PRO A 191 -5.65 -1.40 1.30
N ILE A 192 -6.33 -0.42 1.91
CA ILE A 192 -7.43 0.33 1.29
C ILE A 192 -6.89 1.63 0.71
N GLY A 193 -7.26 1.94 -0.54
CA GLY A 193 -6.78 3.12 -1.26
C GLY A 193 -5.25 3.14 -1.40
N GLU A 194 -4.60 1.97 -1.28
CA GLU A 194 -3.14 1.83 -1.20
C GLU A 194 -2.48 2.59 -0.06
N GLY A 195 -3.26 2.99 0.96
CA GLY A 195 -2.79 3.76 2.10
C GLY A 195 -1.89 2.96 3.05
N LEU A 196 -0.64 2.76 2.66
CA LEU A 196 0.48 2.43 3.53
C LEU A 196 1.34 3.68 3.69
N PHE A 197 1.11 4.36 4.80
CA PHE A 197 1.79 5.58 5.19
C PHE A 197 3.03 5.19 5.98
N VAL A 198 4.20 5.14 5.33
CA VAL A 198 5.43 4.66 5.94
C VAL A 198 6.50 5.75 5.93
N GLU A 199 7.26 5.87 7.01
CA GLU A 199 8.37 6.82 7.09
C GLU A 199 9.64 6.15 6.55
N GLU A 200 10.02 6.43 5.30
CA GLU A 200 11.25 5.89 4.69
C GLU A 200 12.52 6.58 5.21
N SER A 201 12.37 7.82 5.69
CA SER A 201 13.39 8.61 6.39
C SER A 201 12.71 9.74 7.17
N ALA A 202 13.39 10.36 8.13
CA ALA A 202 12.83 11.48 8.89
C ALA A 202 12.38 12.62 7.96
N GLY A 203 11.06 12.76 7.77
CA GLY A 203 10.45 13.74 6.87
C GLY A 203 10.40 13.37 5.38
N GLY A 204 10.76 12.13 4.99
CA GLY A 204 10.61 11.58 3.63
C GLY A 204 9.31 10.79 3.47
N PRO A 205 8.78 10.68 2.23
CA PRO A 205 7.35 10.67 1.95
C PRO A 205 6.58 9.53 2.60
N VAL A 206 5.39 9.92 3.06
CA VAL A 206 4.42 9.08 3.73
C VAL A 206 3.28 8.84 2.75
N VAL A 207 3.47 7.88 1.83
CA VAL A 207 2.50 7.05 1.09
C VAL A 207 3.20 6.40 -0.08
N ALA A 208 2.94 5.12 -0.31
CA ALA A 208 3.30 4.45 -1.54
C ALA A 208 2.12 3.59 -2.03
N PRO A 209 1.63 3.80 -3.26
CA PRO A 209 1.05 2.72 -4.03
C PRO A 209 2.00 1.54 -3.96
N LEU A 210 1.52 0.43 -3.41
CA LEU A 210 2.23 -0.83 -3.56
C LEU A 210 1.92 -1.50 -4.89
N MET A 211 1.00 -0.94 -5.66
CA MET A 211 0.44 -1.53 -6.86
C MET A 211 0.19 -0.45 -7.91
N ASP A 212 -0.02 -0.87 -9.14
CA ASP A 212 -0.53 0.00 -10.20
C ASP A 212 -2.00 0.35 -9.94
N ALA A 213 -2.42 1.58 -10.27
CA ALA A 213 -3.76 2.09 -9.98
C ALA A 213 -4.87 1.27 -10.65
N ARG A 214 -4.68 0.80 -11.89
CA ARG A 214 -5.64 -0.08 -12.58
C ARG A 214 -5.75 -1.42 -11.86
N ARG A 215 -4.63 -1.94 -11.37
CA ARG A 215 -4.62 -3.19 -10.59
C ARG A 215 -5.29 -3.04 -9.23
N ALA A 216 -5.04 -1.93 -8.54
CA ALA A 216 -5.74 -1.59 -7.31
C ALA A 216 -7.24 -1.45 -7.54
N ALA A 217 -7.66 -0.88 -8.68
CA ALA A 217 -9.06 -0.81 -9.09
C ALA A 217 -9.72 -2.18 -9.21
N GLN A 218 -9.07 -3.10 -9.90
CA GLN A 218 -9.54 -4.49 -10.01
C GLN A 218 -9.71 -5.13 -8.63
N LEU A 219 -8.69 -5.04 -7.77
CA LEU A 219 -8.70 -5.67 -6.45
C LEU A 219 -9.68 -5.06 -5.45
N LEU A 220 -9.80 -3.73 -5.48
CA LEU A 220 -10.70 -2.98 -4.61
C LEU A 220 -12.12 -2.91 -5.17
N GLY A 221 -12.32 -3.42 -6.39
CA GLY A 221 -13.62 -3.59 -7.03
C GLY A 221 -14.21 -2.31 -7.61
N TYR A 222 -13.40 -1.30 -7.89
CA TYR A 222 -13.83 -0.06 -8.50
C TYR A 222 -13.40 0.05 -9.97
N THR A 223 -14.09 0.89 -10.74
CA THR A 223 -13.74 1.18 -12.13
C THR A 223 -12.62 2.21 -12.16
N TYR A 224 -11.45 1.83 -12.66
CA TYR A 224 -10.42 2.80 -13.00
C TYR A 224 -10.88 3.61 -14.20
N LEU A 225 -11.02 4.93 -14.04
CA LEU A 225 -11.20 5.86 -15.15
C LEU A 225 -9.81 6.35 -15.53
N SER A 226 -9.28 5.86 -16.64
CA SER A 226 -8.03 6.37 -17.17
C SER A 226 -8.20 7.86 -17.49
N GLU A 227 -7.31 8.71 -16.97
CA GLU A 227 -7.28 10.15 -17.30
C GLU A 227 -7.06 10.37 -18.82
N ASP A 228 -6.45 9.39 -19.51
CA ASP A 228 -6.21 9.38 -20.96
C ASP A 228 -7.42 8.92 -21.80
N SER A 229 -8.59 8.71 -21.20
CA SER A 229 -9.82 8.55 -21.98
C SER A 229 -10.31 9.93 -22.43
N GLU A 230 -9.50 10.65 -23.22
CA GLU A 230 -10.04 11.63 -24.14
C GLU A 230 -11.09 10.89 -24.97
N ALA A 231 -12.37 11.16 -24.70
CA ALA A 231 -13.43 10.64 -25.52
C ALA A 231 -13.08 11.00 -26.97
N GLU A 232 -12.83 10.00 -27.82
CA GLU A 232 -12.71 10.25 -29.25
C GLU A 232 -13.89 11.14 -29.63
N PRO A 233 -13.65 12.29 -30.30
CA PRO A 233 -14.73 13.20 -30.63
C PRO A 233 -15.77 12.38 -31.38
N SER A 234 -16.96 12.25 -30.79
CA SER A 234 -18.08 11.57 -31.43
C SER A 234 -18.14 12.10 -32.85
N PRO A 235 -18.08 11.24 -33.88
CA PRO A 235 -18.14 11.70 -35.25
C PRO A 235 -19.38 12.56 -35.36
N THR A 236 -19.19 13.83 -35.72
CA THR A 236 -20.30 14.74 -35.93
C THR A 236 -21.20 14.06 -36.97
N PRO A 237 -22.48 13.78 -36.67
CA PRO A 237 -23.33 13.15 -37.65
C PRO A 237 -23.44 14.10 -38.84
N THR A 238 -22.81 13.74 -39.96
CA THR A 238 -23.11 14.33 -41.25
C THR A 238 -24.53 13.89 -41.60
N CYS A 239 -25.51 14.75 -41.34
CA CYS A 239 -26.84 14.62 -41.93
C CYS A 239 -26.64 14.86 -43.44
N ASP A 240 -26.68 13.79 -44.24
CA ASP A 240 -26.84 13.93 -45.69
C ASP A 240 -28.21 14.56 -45.97
N ASP A 241 -28.25 15.52 -46.88
CA ASP A 241 -29.31 16.52 -47.13
C ASP A 241 -30.71 15.98 -47.54
N LEU A 242 -31.03 14.70 -47.36
CA LEU A 242 -32.25 14.11 -47.92
C LEU A 242 -33.13 13.28 -46.99
N ASP A 243 -32.86 13.19 -45.68
CA ASP A 243 -33.79 12.55 -44.73
C ASP A 243 -33.92 13.30 -43.38
N PRO A 244 -35.11 13.31 -42.74
CA PRO A 244 -35.28 13.94 -41.44
C PRO A 244 -34.50 13.15 -40.37
N CYS A 245 -33.45 13.78 -39.82
CA CYS A 245 -32.62 13.21 -38.76
C CYS A 245 -33.50 12.89 -37.52
N PHE A 246 -33.75 11.59 -37.28
CA PHE A 246 -34.40 11.11 -36.06
C PHE A 246 -33.45 11.33 -34.89
N THR A 247 -33.82 12.21 -33.96
CA THR A 247 -33.14 12.30 -32.67
C THR A 247 -33.44 11.05 -31.85
N PRO A 248 -32.46 10.22 -31.47
CA PRO A 248 -32.70 9.19 -30.47
C PRO A 248 -33.01 9.89 -29.14
N THR A 249 -34.18 9.59 -28.57
CA THR A 249 -34.52 9.99 -27.19
C THR A 249 -33.59 9.24 -26.24
N SER A 250 -32.47 9.86 -25.89
CA SER A 250 -31.54 9.35 -24.89
C SER A 250 -32.24 9.29 -23.54
N LYS A 251 -32.30 8.09 -22.96
CA LYS A 251 -32.59 7.86 -21.55
C LYS A 251 -31.60 8.68 -20.71
N PRO A 252 -32.00 9.32 -19.60
CA PRO A 252 -31.06 10.04 -18.73
C PRO A 252 -30.08 9.02 -18.15
N SER A 253 -28.86 9.02 -18.69
CA SER A 253 -27.70 8.45 -18.01
C SER A 253 -27.35 9.42 -16.90
N ALA A 254 -27.24 8.95 -15.66
CA ALA A 254 -26.80 9.76 -14.55
C ALA A 254 -25.34 10.17 -14.81
N THR A 255 -25.17 11.36 -15.38
CA THR A 255 -23.88 12.01 -15.56
C THR A 255 -23.30 12.27 -14.17
N ALA A 256 -22.24 11.56 -13.84
CA ALA A 256 -21.36 12.00 -12.77
C ALA A 256 -20.80 13.37 -13.17
N THR A 257 -20.95 14.36 -12.29
CA THR A 257 -20.43 15.71 -12.47
C THR A 257 -18.91 15.64 -12.64
N SER A 258 -18.43 15.77 -13.88
CA SER A 258 -17.02 15.99 -14.18
C SER A 258 -16.65 17.43 -13.77
N VAL A 259 -15.61 17.58 -12.94
CA VAL A 259 -15.07 18.88 -12.52
C VAL A 259 -14.07 19.38 -13.58
N PRO A 260 -13.98 20.70 -13.85
CA PRO A 260 -13.03 21.25 -14.82
C PRO A 260 -11.59 21.10 -14.31
N ALA A 261 -10.67 20.72 -15.22
CA ALA A 261 -9.22 20.71 -15.02
C ALA A 261 -8.63 22.14 -14.92
N GLY A 262 -9.13 22.94 -13.98
CA GLY A 262 -8.76 24.35 -13.77
C GLY A 262 -8.15 24.62 -12.39
N GLY A 263 -7.61 23.60 -11.72
CA GLY A 263 -6.93 23.76 -10.44
C GLY A 263 -5.51 24.27 -10.63
N THR A 264 -5.21 25.46 -10.12
CA THR A 264 -3.85 25.94 -9.85
C THR A 264 -3.00 24.81 -9.27
N GLU A 265 -1.87 24.51 -9.94
CA GLU A 265 -0.84 23.58 -9.47
C GLU A 265 -0.54 23.86 -7.99
N PRO A 266 -0.86 22.92 -7.07
CA PRO A 266 -0.63 23.17 -5.65
C PRO A 266 0.87 23.36 -5.45
N ALA A 267 1.23 24.50 -4.83
CA ALA A 267 2.59 24.78 -4.42
C ALA A 267 3.18 23.55 -3.72
N SER A 268 4.41 23.17 -4.11
CA SER A 268 5.17 22.04 -3.55
C SER A 268 5.11 22.03 -2.02
N THR A 269 4.11 21.36 -1.46
CA THR A 269 3.95 21.14 -0.03
C THR A 269 4.77 19.93 0.32
N THR A 270 5.78 20.10 1.18
CA THR A 270 6.47 18.99 1.84
C THR A 270 5.43 17.96 2.30
N PRO A 271 5.59 16.66 1.99
CA PRO A 271 4.69 15.63 2.46
C PRO A 271 4.50 15.73 3.98
N PRO A 272 3.28 15.57 4.51
CA PRO A 272 3.07 15.63 5.95
C PRO A 272 3.84 14.51 6.65
N SER A 273 4.39 14.79 7.83
CA SER A 273 5.06 13.77 8.64
C SER A 273 4.07 12.71 9.12
N LEU A 274 4.56 11.51 9.45
CA LEU A 274 3.72 10.43 9.97
C LEU A 274 2.97 10.83 11.25
N THR A 275 3.57 11.71 12.06
CA THR A 275 2.93 12.26 13.26
C THR A 275 1.79 13.21 12.91
N ALA A 276 1.99 14.10 11.93
CA ALA A 276 0.93 15.00 11.46
C ALA A 276 -0.24 14.21 10.86
N LEU A 277 0.06 13.22 10.02
CA LEU A 277 -0.95 12.31 9.48
C LEU A 277 -1.68 11.57 10.59
N ARG A 278 -0.96 10.96 11.53
CA ARG A 278 -1.59 10.28 12.68
C ARG A 278 -2.57 11.18 13.42
N SER A 279 -2.22 12.44 13.66
CA SER A 279 -3.10 13.41 14.32
C SER A 279 -4.36 13.67 13.50
N THR A 280 -4.22 13.94 12.20
CA THR A 280 -5.35 14.19 11.29
C THR A 280 -6.27 12.96 11.20
N LEU A 281 -5.69 11.77 11.12
CA LEU A 281 -6.43 10.51 11.02
C LEU A 281 -7.18 10.16 12.30
N LEU A 282 -6.58 10.42 13.45
CA LEU A 282 -7.26 10.25 14.74
C LEU A 282 -8.42 11.23 14.88
N ALA A 283 -8.26 12.49 14.47
CA ALA A 283 -9.35 13.47 14.48
C ALA A 283 -10.52 13.02 13.58
N ALA A 284 -10.23 12.51 12.37
CA ALA A 284 -11.25 11.95 11.49
C ALA A 284 -11.97 10.74 12.12
N ALA A 285 -11.22 9.80 12.70
CA ALA A 285 -11.80 8.65 13.40
C ALA A 285 -12.65 9.04 14.62
N CYS A 286 -12.25 10.09 15.34
CA CYS A 286 -13.05 10.64 16.44
C CYS A 286 -14.36 11.25 15.94
N ALA A 287 -14.33 11.97 14.81
CA ALA A 287 -15.53 12.54 14.20
C ALA A 287 -16.52 11.45 13.76
N GLU A 288 -16.02 10.33 13.24
CA GLU A 288 -16.82 9.16 12.86
C GLU A 288 -17.21 8.27 14.07
N GLY A 289 -16.75 8.58 15.28
CA GLY A 289 -17.04 7.78 16.49
C GLY A 289 -16.41 6.38 16.48
N THR A 290 -15.36 6.19 15.68
CA THR A 290 -14.68 4.89 15.50
C THR A 290 -13.28 4.82 16.12
N SER A 291 -12.83 5.90 16.78
CA SER A 291 -11.59 5.89 17.54
C SER A 291 -11.58 4.74 18.55
N ALA A 292 -10.49 3.98 18.57
CA ALA A 292 -10.29 2.90 19.54
C ALA A 292 -9.99 3.43 20.96
N ASP A 293 -9.70 4.73 21.08
CA ASP A 293 -9.33 5.40 22.32
C ASP A 293 -10.05 6.75 22.38
N SER A 294 -11.22 6.76 23.02
CA SER A 294 -12.05 7.97 23.13
C SER A 294 -11.41 9.09 23.95
N THR A 295 -10.34 8.81 24.70
CA THR A 295 -9.57 9.84 25.44
C THR A 295 -8.51 10.53 24.59
N SER A 296 -8.25 9.97 23.39
CA SER A 296 -7.44 10.62 22.36
C SER A 296 -8.25 11.51 21.42
N CYS A 297 -9.57 11.54 21.64
CA CYS A 297 -10.49 12.58 21.23
C CYS A 297 -10.60 13.61 22.39
#